data_AF-A0A1G4S8A9-F1
#
_entry.id   AF-A0A1G4S8A9-F1
#
_cell.length_a   1.000
_cell.length_b   1.000
_cell.length_c   1.000
_cell.angle_alpha   90.00
_cell.angle_beta   90.00
_cell.angle_gamma   90.00
#
_symmetry.space_group_name_H-M   'P 1'
#
loop_
_entity.id
_entity.type
_entity.pdbx_description
1 polymer ?
#
loop_
_entity_poly.entity_id
_entity_poly.type
_entity_poly.pdbx_seq_one_letter_code
_entity_poly.pdbx_strand_id
1 'polypeptide(L)'
;MSLFHPPVPPLGSAEATVVAVVDSGISPDRLDRIDAVLPGVDLSGEGRCRGMNDEALHGTAVAATIIRYAPNAKLVPVKIMNRRGVLSAPALIETAFDWIIEHRAALGIGVICAAFADSSHHATDERFHDTTLQRQIAALREAGVLTVTAAGNWYPEHRGRSLYGMAWPAILRETVSVGALHTQEEGVRLASASQRLPFSSDTCCGTTVFTVPGDPGETSGAAAVIAGCFAALRPLFPQASVTALVDRLLSARREVRDEYGMVWPTIDPGDLLEANWHGQA
;
A
#
# COMPACT_ATOMS: atom_id res chain seq x y z
N MET A 1 -25.92 -3.08 5.79
CA MET A 1 -25.62 -2.76 7.19
C MET A 1 -24.23 -2.14 7.21
N SER A 2 -24.13 -0.86 7.58
CA SER A 2 -22.86 -0.12 7.62
C SER A 2 -21.99 -0.67 8.75
N LEU A 3 -20.85 -1.25 8.40
CA LEU A 3 -19.83 -1.65 9.36
C LEU A 3 -19.22 -0.38 9.94
N PHE A 4 -19.73 0.04 11.10
CA PHE A 4 -19.13 1.08 11.93
C PHE A 4 -17.73 0.62 12.35
N HIS A 5 -16.74 1.01 11.57
CA HIS A 5 -15.35 0.95 11.99
C HIS A 5 -15.13 2.14 12.93
N PRO A 6 -14.70 1.93 14.19
CA PRO A 6 -14.46 3.03 15.12
C PRO A 6 -13.45 4.03 14.52
N PRO A 7 -13.55 5.33 14.84
CA PRO A 7 -12.56 6.31 14.42
C PRO A 7 -11.22 5.94 15.06
N VAL A 8 -10.21 5.67 14.23
CA VAL A 8 -8.83 5.48 14.70
C VAL A 8 -8.33 6.85 15.20
N PRO A 9 -7.89 6.97 16.46
CA PRO A 9 -7.32 8.21 16.98
C PRO A 9 -6.17 8.72 16.10
N PRO A 10 -6.04 10.04 15.85
CA PRO A 10 -4.92 10.58 15.11
C PRO A 10 -3.61 10.32 15.88
N LEU A 11 -2.67 9.64 15.23
CA LEU A 11 -1.28 9.56 15.71
C LEU A 11 -0.69 10.99 15.69
N GLY A 12 -0.08 11.40 16.80
CA GLY A 12 0.23 12.78 17.18
C GLY A 12 1.14 13.60 16.23
N SER A 13 1.20 14.91 16.50
CA SER A 13 1.80 15.95 15.65
C SER A 13 3.33 15.93 15.61
N ALA A 14 3.88 15.38 14.53
CA ALA A 14 5.15 15.77 13.93
C ALA A 14 4.90 16.05 12.43
N GLU A 15 5.87 16.62 11.70
CA GLU A 15 5.71 17.01 10.29
C GLU A 15 4.99 15.93 9.45
N ALA A 16 4.03 16.37 8.63
CA ALA A 16 3.20 15.48 7.84
C ALA A 16 4.04 14.65 6.85
N THR A 17 3.95 13.33 6.92
CA THR A 17 4.50 12.47 5.86
C THR A 17 3.73 12.68 4.57
N VAL A 18 4.44 12.81 3.46
CA VAL A 18 3.82 12.84 2.13
C VAL A 18 3.76 11.42 1.56
N VAL A 19 2.57 11.04 1.09
CA VAL A 19 2.30 9.76 0.43
C VAL A 19 2.09 9.99 -1.07
N ALA A 20 2.92 9.38 -1.90
CA ALA A 20 2.68 9.32 -3.33
C ALA A 20 1.63 8.23 -3.63
N VAL A 21 0.51 8.59 -4.23
CA VAL A 21 -0.58 7.67 -4.58
C VAL A 21 -0.49 7.38 -6.09
N VAL A 22 0.03 6.22 -6.45
CA VAL A 22 0.23 5.79 -7.84
C VAL A 22 -1.01 5.04 -8.30
N ASP A 23 -1.94 5.74 -8.96
CA ASP A 23 -3.28 5.21 -9.22
C ASP A 23 -4.00 5.95 -10.39
N SER A 24 -5.33 6.06 -10.37
CA SER A 24 -6.17 6.75 -11.34
C SER A 24 -6.30 8.26 -11.13
N GLY A 25 -5.59 8.82 -10.15
CA GLY A 25 -5.65 10.23 -9.76
C GLY A 25 -6.32 10.42 -8.41
N ILE A 26 -6.61 11.67 -8.04
CA ILE A 26 -7.35 12.01 -6.82
C ILE A 26 -8.28 13.18 -7.12
N SER A 27 -9.55 13.07 -6.75
CA SER A 27 -10.51 14.17 -6.71
C SER A 27 -10.54 14.82 -5.32
N PRO A 28 -9.84 15.95 -5.07
CA PRO A 28 -9.69 16.49 -3.72
C PRO A 28 -11.02 16.90 -3.09
N ASP A 29 -11.97 17.38 -3.91
CA ASP A 29 -13.33 17.77 -3.54
C ASP A 29 -14.19 16.63 -2.99
N ARG A 30 -13.74 15.38 -3.18
CA ARG A 30 -14.37 14.17 -2.64
C ARG A 30 -13.72 13.66 -1.36
N LEU A 31 -12.68 14.34 -0.86
CA LEU A 31 -12.03 14.02 0.39
C LEU A 31 -12.49 14.95 1.51
N ASP A 32 -12.52 14.46 2.74
CA ASP A 32 -12.77 15.28 3.93
C ASP A 32 -11.68 16.34 4.17
N ARG A 33 -10.51 16.17 3.55
CA ARG A 33 -9.34 17.07 3.63
C ARG A 33 -8.84 17.46 2.23
N ILE A 34 -9.53 18.41 1.61
CA ILE A 34 -9.15 18.97 0.29
C ILE A 34 -7.70 19.49 0.30
N ASP A 35 -7.29 20.13 1.39
CA ASP A 35 -5.95 20.71 1.58
C ASP A 35 -4.83 19.67 1.78
N ALA A 36 -5.18 18.38 1.92
CA ALA A 36 -4.20 17.31 2.02
C ALA A 36 -3.58 16.98 0.66
N VAL A 37 -4.25 17.29 -0.44
CA VAL A 37 -3.79 16.95 -1.79
C VAL A 37 -2.86 18.03 -2.33
N LEU A 38 -1.60 17.67 -2.55
CA LEU A 38 -0.59 18.51 -3.19
C LEU A 38 -0.68 18.40 -4.71
N PRO A 39 -0.07 19.33 -5.46
CA PRO A 39 0.13 19.15 -6.90
C PRO A 39 0.88 17.85 -7.19
N GLY A 40 0.45 17.14 -8.22
CA GLY A 40 1.05 15.88 -8.65
C GLY A 40 1.30 15.83 -10.16
N VAL A 41 1.41 14.62 -10.70
CA VAL A 41 1.69 14.38 -12.12
C VAL A 41 0.64 13.46 -12.74
N ASP A 42 0.26 13.76 -13.99
CA ASP A 42 -0.59 12.92 -14.82
C ASP A 42 0.23 12.35 -15.97
N LEU A 43 0.40 11.04 -15.92
CA LEU A 43 1.13 10.19 -16.86
C LEU A 43 0.17 9.27 -17.64
N SER A 44 -1.15 9.36 -17.41
CA SER A 44 -2.14 8.46 -18.02
C SER A 44 -2.28 8.63 -19.55
N GLY A 45 -1.77 9.74 -20.08
CA GLY A 45 -1.88 10.09 -21.50
C GLY A 45 -3.22 10.73 -21.90
N GLU A 46 -4.15 10.95 -20.95
CA GLU A 46 -5.42 11.65 -21.24
C GLU A 46 -5.28 13.18 -21.35
N GLY A 47 -4.07 13.70 -21.13
CA GLY A 47 -3.67 15.07 -21.39
C GLY A 47 -4.02 16.05 -20.26
N ARG A 48 -3.32 17.19 -20.25
CA ARG A 48 -3.42 18.21 -19.19
C ARG A 48 -4.83 18.75 -18.95
N CYS A 49 -5.74 18.65 -19.93
CA CYS A 49 -7.11 19.18 -19.84
C CYS A 49 -7.99 18.48 -18.81
N ARG A 50 -7.69 17.22 -18.44
CA ARG A 50 -8.44 16.48 -17.40
C ARG A 50 -7.83 16.63 -16.00
N GLY A 51 -6.57 17.08 -15.92
CA GLY A 51 -5.88 17.30 -14.65
C GLY A 51 -5.71 16.03 -13.82
N MET A 52 -5.59 16.18 -12.50
CA MET A 52 -5.44 15.06 -11.56
C MET A 52 -6.77 14.42 -11.15
N ASN A 53 -7.90 14.92 -11.67
CA ASN A 53 -9.22 14.52 -11.23
C ASN A 53 -9.47 13.03 -11.55
N ASP A 54 -10.04 12.32 -10.59
CA ASP A 54 -10.20 10.88 -10.66
C ASP A 54 -11.63 10.50 -11.03
N GLU A 55 -11.84 10.29 -12.32
CA GLU A 55 -13.13 9.82 -12.84
C GLU A 55 -13.37 8.32 -12.56
N ALA A 56 -12.32 7.54 -12.29
CA ALA A 56 -12.44 6.12 -11.98
C ALA A 56 -12.78 5.87 -10.50
N LEU A 57 -12.56 6.87 -9.64
CA LEU A 57 -12.80 6.89 -8.20
C LEU A 57 -11.92 5.96 -7.36
N HIS A 58 -11.15 5.07 -7.98
CA HIS A 58 -10.28 4.12 -7.29
C HIS A 58 -9.18 4.84 -6.50
N GLY A 59 -8.40 5.72 -7.14
CA GLY A 59 -7.34 6.47 -6.48
C GLY A 59 -7.86 7.44 -5.41
N THR A 60 -9.06 7.99 -5.58
CA THR A 60 -9.75 8.81 -4.57
C THR A 60 -10.15 7.98 -3.35
N ALA A 61 -10.64 6.75 -3.55
CA ALA A 61 -10.96 5.84 -2.46
C ALA A 61 -9.69 5.43 -1.68
N VAL A 62 -8.60 5.11 -2.39
CA VAL A 62 -7.28 4.85 -1.80
C VAL A 62 -6.81 6.06 -0.97
N ALA A 63 -6.89 7.27 -1.52
CA ALA A 63 -6.53 8.50 -0.85
C ALA A 63 -7.36 8.76 0.42
N ALA A 64 -8.68 8.56 0.35
CA ALA A 64 -9.57 8.71 1.49
C ALA A 64 -9.21 7.73 2.63
N THR A 65 -8.91 6.48 2.28
CA THR A 65 -8.45 5.47 3.25
C THR A 65 -7.11 5.86 3.88
N ILE A 66 -6.13 6.35 3.10
CA ILE A 66 -4.86 6.82 3.67
C ILE A 66 -5.09 7.94 4.68
N ILE A 67 -5.90 8.95 4.34
CA ILE A 67 -6.22 10.08 5.24
C ILE A 67 -6.95 9.60 6.50
N ARG A 68 -7.81 8.60 6.40
CA ARG A 68 -8.50 8.03 7.55
C ARG A 68 -7.51 7.49 8.60
N TYR A 69 -6.43 6.84 8.19
CA TYR A 69 -5.44 6.26 9.09
C TYR A 69 -4.26 7.21 9.39
N ALA A 70 -4.04 8.22 8.55
CA ALA A 70 -3.07 9.29 8.77
C ALA A 70 -3.71 10.66 8.49
N PRO A 71 -4.52 11.21 9.41
CA PRO A 71 -5.28 12.45 9.16
C PRO A 71 -4.44 13.69 8.87
N ASN A 72 -3.16 13.64 9.22
CA ASN A 72 -2.20 14.72 8.98
C ASN A 72 -1.36 14.52 7.72
N ALA A 73 -1.43 13.36 7.05
CA ALA A 73 -0.63 13.10 5.86
C ALA A 73 -0.98 14.06 4.72
N LYS A 74 0.02 14.32 3.87
CA LYS A 74 -0.18 14.98 2.58
C LYS A 74 -0.13 13.93 1.47
N LEU A 75 -0.86 14.16 0.39
CA LEU A 75 -0.97 13.22 -0.73
C LEU A 75 -0.46 13.88 -2.01
N VAL A 76 0.37 13.16 -2.75
CA VAL A 76 0.77 13.55 -4.11
C VAL A 76 0.17 12.54 -5.08
N PRO A 77 -0.78 12.94 -5.94
CA PRO A 77 -1.32 12.04 -6.96
C PRO A 77 -0.28 11.80 -8.06
N VAL A 78 -0.04 10.53 -8.38
CA VAL A 78 0.77 10.09 -9.52
C VAL A 78 -0.16 9.28 -10.42
N LYS A 79 -0.87 9.96 -11.30
CA LYS A 79 -1.95 9.38 -12.12
C LYS A 79 -1.34 8.61 -13.29
N ILE A 80 -1.48 7.29 -13.30
CA ILE A 80 -1.02 6.40 -14.39
C ILE A 80 -2.18 5.73 -15.13
N MET A 81 -3.37 5.69 -14.53
CA MET A 81 -4.55 5.08 -15.14
C MET A 81 -5.46 6.14 -15.74
N ASN A 82 -6.12 5.78 -16.85
CA ASN A 82 -7.11 6.62 -17.49
C ASN A 82 -8.42 6.70 -16.67
N ARG A 83 -9.39 7.49 -17.11
CA ARG A 83 -10.70 7.67 -16.47
C ARG A 83 -11.54 6.41 -16.25
N ARG A 84 -11.16 5.28 -16.88
CA ARG A 84 -11.82 3.98 -16.67
C ARG A 84 -11.05 3.09 -15.69
N GLY A 85 -10.01 3.60 -15.04
CA GLY A 85 -9.13 2.81 -14.18
C GLY A 85 -8.23 1.86 -14.96
N VAL A 86 -8.00 2.12 -16.26
CA VAL A 86 -7.18 1.24 -17.11
C VAL A 86 -5.79 1.84 -17.28
N LEU A 87 -4.78 1.03 -16.98
CA LEU A 87 -3.38 1.30 -17.32
C LEU A 87 -3.17 1.00 -18.82
N SER A 88 -2.88 2.03 -19.61
CA SER A 88 -2.73 1.90 -21.07
C SER A 88 -1.43 1.21 -21.49
N ALA A 89 -0.35 1.39 -20.71
CA ALA A 89 0.95 0.80 -20.95
C ALA A 89 1.68 0.49 -19.63
N PRO A 90 2.21 -0.73 -19.43
CA PRO A 90 2.98 -1.07 -18.24
C PRO A 90 4.19 -0.16 -17.97
N ALA A 91 4.83 0.37 -19.03
CA ALA A 91 5.97 1.29 -18.93
C ALA A 91 5.66 2.61 -18.19
N LEU A 92 4.38 2.97 -18.04
CA LEU A 92 3.98 4.12 -17.23
C LEU A 92 4.26 3.92 -15.73
N ILE A 93 4.33 2.68 -15.27
CA ILE A 93 4.72 2.38 -13.88
C ILE A 93 6.19 2.76 -13.69
N GLU A 94 7.09 2.34 -14.57
CA GLU A 94 8.51 2.74 -14.50
C GLU A 94 8.68 4.26 -14.59
N THR A 95 7.92 4.92 -15.49
CA THR A 95 7.92 6.38 -15.63
C THR A 95 7.44 7.08 -14.35
N ALA A 96 6.43 6.53 -13.68
CA ALA A 96 5.93 7.06 -12.41
C ALA A 96 6.97 6.95 -11.30
N PHE A 97 7.67 5.81 -11.21
CA PHE A 97 8.71 5.61 -10.22
C PHE A 97 9.95 6.48 -10.47
N ASP A 98 10.34 6.71 -11.73
CA ASP A 98 11.36 7.71 -12.08
C ASP A 98 10.97 9.11 -11.60
N TRP A 99 9.73 9.54 -11.88
CA TRP A 99 9.24 10.84 -11.42
C TRP A 99 9.28 10.96 -9.88
N ILE A 100 8.89 9.91 -9.16
CA ILE A 100 8.96 9.90 -7.69
C ILE A 100 10.41 10.01 -7.21
N ILE A 101 11.36 9.30 -7.82
CA ILE A 101 12.79 9.38 -7.47
C ILE A 101 13.31 10.82 -7.62
N GLU A 102 12.95 11.49 -8.71
CA GLU A 102 13.36 12.87 -8.99
C GLU A 102 12.75 13.89 -8.02
N HIS A 103 11.49 13.68 -7.60
CA HIS A 103 10.73 14.69 -6.86
C HIS A 103 10.62 14.40 -5.35
N ARG A 104 10.94 13.19 -4.88
CA ARG A 104 10.73 12.77 -3.48
C ARG A 104 11.35 13.69 -2.44
N ALA A 105 12.55 14.23 -2.70
CA ALA A 105 13.24 15.10 -1.75
C ALA A 105 12.54 16.46 -1.64
N ALA A 106 12.18 17.05 -2.79
CA ALA A 106 11.51 18.35 -2.83
C ALA A 106 10.07 18.28 -2.28
N LEU A 107 9.40 17.15 -2.47
CA LEU A 107 8.02 16.92 -2.02
C LEU A 107 7.92 16.26 -0.64
N GLY A 108 9.03 15.83 -0.04
CA GLY A 108 9.02 15.12 1.24
C GLY A 108 8.32 13.75 1.21
N ILE A 109 8.36 13.05 0.06
CA ILE A 109 7.70 11.74 -0.11
C ILE A 109 8.42 10.71 0.78
N GLY A 110 7.69 10.14 1.74
CA GLY A 110 8.20 9.10 2.65
C GLY A 110 7.56 7.73 2.47
N VAL A 111 6.42 7.68 1.76
CA VAL A 111 5.66 6.46 1.47
C VAL A 111 5.09 6.55 0.04
N ILE A 112 5.06 5.41 -0.65
CA ILE A 112 4.40 5.23 -1.94
C ILE A 112 3.31 4.18 -1.73
N CYS A 113 2.08 4.51 -2.13
CA CYS A 113 0.98 3.56 -2.19
C CYS A 113 0.73 3.20 -3.66
N ALA A 114 1.12 1.99 -4.05
CA ALA A 114 0.83 1.40 -5.35
C ALA A 114 -0.29 0.35 -5.17
N ALA A 115 -1.53 0.83 -5.12
CA ALA A 115 -2.72 0.04 -4.82
C ALA A 115 -3.26 -0.71 -6.05
N PHE A 116 -2.37 -1.21 -6.89
CA PHE A 116 -2.68 -1.98 -8.09
C PHE A 116 -1.78 -3.22 -8.17
N ALA A 117 -2.22 -4.20 -8.94
CA ALA A 117 -1.44 -5.37 -9.26
C ALA A 117 -1.86 -5.92 -10.63
N ASP A 118 -0.97 -6.68 -11.27
CA ASP A 118 -1.35 -7.48 -12.43
C ASP A 118 -2.12 -8.75 -12.02
N SER A 119 -2.45 -9.60 -12.99
CA SER A 119 -3.15 -10.87 -12.74
C SER A 119 -2.21 -12.06 -12.50
N SER A 120 -0.91 -11.81 -12.27
CA SER A 120 0.09 -12.86 -12.11
C SER A 120 0.05 -13.51 -10.71
N HIS A 121 0.73 -14.65 -10.57
CA HIS A 121 0.78 -15.42 -9.32
C HIS A 121 2.14 -16.09 -9.15
N HIS A 122 3.13 -15.28 -8.80
CA HIS A 122 4.53 -15.68 -8.73
C HIS A 122 4.90 -16.23 -7.36
N ALA A 123 5.55 -17.39 -7.33
CA ALA A 123 6.11 -17.99 -6.11
C ALA A 123 7.51 -17.47 -5.78
N THR A 124 8.21 -16.83 -6.73
CA THR A 124 9.54 -16.23 -6.57
C THR A 124 9.63 -14.93 -7.37
N ASP A 125 10.55 -14.05 -6.99
CA ASP A 125 10.82 -12.79 -7.70
C ASP A 125 11.99 -12.85 -8.69
N GLU A 126 12.60 -14.03 -8.89
CA GLU A 126 13.84 -14.21 -9.67
C GLU A 126 13.77 -13.59 -11.06
N ARG A 127 12.62 -13.72 -11.74
CA ARG A 127 12.45 -13.16 -13.09
C ARG A 127 12.44 -11.62 -13.13
N PHE A 128 12.34 -10.97 -11.98
CA PHE A 128 12.27 -9.52 -11.85
C PHE A 128 13.56 -8.91 -11.28
N HIS A 129 14.56 -9.74 -10.96
CA HIS A 129 15.89 -9.25 -10.57
C HIS A 129 16.45 -8.37 -11.68
N ASP A 130 17.07 -7.25 -11.29
CA ASP A 130 17.65 -6.28 -12.22
C ASP A 130 16.67 -5.75 -13.28
N THR A 131 15.36 -5.82 -13.03
CA THR A 131 14.39 -5.04 -13.81
C THR A 131 14.48 -3.57 -13.42
N THR A 132 14.09 -2.67 -14.33
CA THR A 132 14.08 -1.23 -14.07
C THR A 132 13.24 -0.90 -12.85
N LEU A 133 12.01 -1.43 -12.77
CA LEU A 133 11.14 -1.17 -11.62
C LEU A 133 11.73 -1.68 -10.29
N GLN A 134 12.32 -2.88 -10.28
CA GLN A 134 12.93 -3.42 -9.06
C GLN A 134 14.08 -2.51 -8.57
N ARG A 135 14.96 -2.05 -9.47
CA ARG A 135 16.03 -1.10 -9.12
C ARG A 135 15.50 0.24 -8.61
N GLN A 136 14.44 0.76 -9.22
CA GLN A 136 13.80 2.00 -8.79
C GLN A 136 13.25 1.88 -7.36
N ILE A 137 12.52 0.78 -7.08
CA ILE A 137 11.96 0.52 -5.74
C ILE A 137 13.09 0.32 -4.72
N ALA A 138 14.15 -0.40 -5.08
CA ALA A 138 15.33 -0.58 -4.24
C ALA A 138 15.98 0.77 -3.89
N ALA A 139 16.22 1.62 -4.89
CA ALA A 139 16.81 2.95 -4.70
C ALA A 139 15.92 3.85 -3.81
N LEU A 140 14.60 3.78 -3.97
CA LEU A 140 13.64 4.49 -3.12
C LEU A 140 13.70 3.99 -1.67
N ARG A 141 13.76 2.67 -1.48
CA ARG A 141 13.91 2.04 -0.16
C ARG A 141 15.19 2.48 0.53
N GLU A 142 16.32 2.45 -0.18
CA GLU A 142 17.62 2.95 0.31
C GLU A 142 17.57 4.44 0.67
N ALA A 143 16.84 5.23 -0.12
CA ALA A 143 16.59 6.65 0.15
C ALA A 143 15.56 6.91 1.26
N GLY A 144 15.07 5.87 1.94
CA GLY A 144 14.17 6.00 3.08
C GLY A 144 12.68 6.02 2.74
N VAL A 145 12.29 5.76 1.49
CA VAL A 145 10.90 5.77 1.01
C VAL A 145 10.35 4.34 0.93
N LEU A 146 9.24 4.07 1.64
CA LEU A 146 8.60 2.74 1.63
C LEU A 146 7.60 2.62 0.47
N THR A 147 7.68 1.54 -0.30
CA THR A 147 6.68 1.20 -1.33
C THR A 147 5.74 0.13 -0.82
N VAL A 148 4.45 0.47 -0.67
CA VAL A 148 3.38 -0.44 -0.25
C VAL A 148 2.58 -0.87 -1.47
N THR A 149 2.39 -2.18 -1.64
CA THR A 149 1.77 -2.78 -2.82
C THR A 149 0.67 -3.77 -2.45
N ALA A 150 -0.39 -3.81 -3.25
CA ALA A 150 -1.46 -4.79 -3.13
C ALA A 150 -0.99 -6.19 -3.58
N ALA A 151 -1.19 -7.23 -2.75
CA ALA A 151 -0.71 -8.59 -3.05
C ALA A 151 -1.36 -9.24 -4.28
N GLY A 152 -2.53 -8.76 -4.70
CA GLY A 152 -3.31 -9.26 -5.83
C GLY A 152 -4.60 -9.98 -5.40
N ASN A 153 -5.58 -10.00 -6.30
CA ASN A 153 -6.94 -10.48 -6.03
C ASN A 153 -7.34 -11.75 -6.82
N TRP A 154 -6.40 -12.37 -7.52
CA TRP A 154 -6.66 -13.51 -8.42
C TRP A 154 -6.41 -14.87 -7.78
N TYR A 155 -6.41 -14.95 -6.44
CA TYR A 155 -6.16 -16.22 -5.75
C TYR A 155 -7.10 -17.35 -6.19
N PRO A 156 -8.41 -17.14 -6.41
CA PRO A 156 -9.32 -18.20 -6.86
C PRO A 156 -8.96 -18.83 -8.19
N GLU A 157 -8.45 -18.05 -9.12
CA GLU A 157 -8.07 -18.48 -10.46
C GLU A 157 -6.74 -19.26 -10.46
N HIS A 158 -5.88 -19.01 -9.47
CA HIS A 158 -4.54 -19.60 -9.41
C HIS A 158 -4.39 -20.75 -8.43
N ARG A 159 -5.16 -20.79 -7.33
CA ARG A 159 -5.00 -21.77 -6.23
C ARG A 159 -5.10 -23.24 -6.64
N GLY A 160 -5.75 -23.53 -7.78
CA GLY A 160 -5.81 -24.88 -8.34
C GLY A 160 -4.51 -25.36 -8.99
N ARG A 161 -3.60 -24.43 -9.32
CA ARG A 161 -2.28 -24.71 -9.92
C ARG A 161 -1.13 -24.50 -8.94
N SER A 162 -1.19 -23.43 -8.15
CA SER A 162 -0.23 -23.14 -7.08
C SER A 162 -0.98 -22.56 -5.89
N LEU A 163 -0.76 -23.13 -4.71
CA LEU A 163 -1.38 -22.64 -3.47
C LEU A 163 -0.82 -21.29 -3.03
N TYR A 164 0.38 -20.92 -3.48
CA TYR A 164 1.05 -19.73 -3.01
C TYR A 164 1.65 -18.95 -4.18
N GLY A 165 1.52 -17.63 -4.09
CA GLY A 165 2.05 -16.68 -5.05
C GLY A 165 1.47 -15.28 -4.86
N MET A 166 2.21 -14.28 -5.36
CA MET A 166 1.81 -12.87 -5.35
C MET A 166 1.83 -12.30 -6.77
N ALA A 167 1.01 -11.27 -6.97
CA ALA A 167 1.01 -10.51 -8.19
C ALA A 167 2.21 -9.56 -8.25
N TRP A 168 2.53 -9.08 -9.45
CA TRP A 168 3.51 -8.01 -9.64
C TRP A 168 2.79 -6.65 -9.50
N PRO A 169 3.41 -5.63 -8.86
CA PRO A 169 4.79 -5.59 -8.34
C PRO A 169 4.96 -6.12 -6.90
N ALA A 170 3.91 -6.60 -6.23
CA ALA A 170 3.98 -7.01 -4.82
C ALA A 170 4.87 -8.22 -4.54
N ILE A 171 5.26 -8.98 -5.56
CA ILE A 171 6.26 -10.04 -5.47
C ILE A 171 7.69 -9.51 -5.23
N LEU A 172 7.98 -8.25 -5.58
CA LEU A 172 9.30 -7.66 -5.40
C LEU A 172 9.64 -7.52 -3.91
N ARG A 173 10.75 -8.12 -3.49
CA ARG A 173 11.19 -8.20 -2.07
C ARG A 173 11.40 -6.84 -1.40
N GLU A 174 11.62 -5.79 -2.16
CA GLU A 174 11.87 -4.44 -1.66
C GLU A 174 10.57 -3.74 -1.20
N THR A 175 9.42 -4.26 -1.65
CA THR A 175 8.08 -3.72 -1.33
C THR A 175 7.56 -4.24 0.01
N VAL A 176 6.58 -3.53 0.57
CA VAL A 176 5.70 -4.05 1.60
C VAL A 176 4.45 -4.59 0.90
N SER A 177 4.36 -5.91 0.78
CA SER A 177 3.25 -6.60 0.14
C SER A 177 2.10 -6.82 1.11
N VAL A 178 0.90 -6.36 0.74
CA VAL A 178 -0.24 -6.35 1.64
C VAL A 178 -1.39 -7.18 1.08
N GLY A 179 -1.74 -8.22 1.82
CA GLY A 179 -2.92 -9.03 1.59
C GLY A 179 -4.16 -8.48 2.30
N ALA A 180 -5.33 -8.95 1.90
CA ALA A 180 -6.61 -8.52 2.46
C ALA A 180 -7.21 -9.56 3.40
N LEU A 181 -7.79 -9.08 4.51
CA LEU A 181 -8.64 -9.87 5.38
C LEU A 181 -10.11 -9.68 5.02
N HIS A 182 -10.92 -10.63 5.49
CA HIS A 182 -12.37 -10.55 5.50
C HIS A 182 -12.86 -10.67 6.94
N THR A 183 -13.69 -9.71 7.36
CA THR A 183 -14.34 -9.72 8.68
C THR A 183 -15.55 -10.63 8.65
N GLN A 184 -15.69 -11.46 9.68
CA GLN A 184 -16.81 -12.36 9.93
C GLN A 184 -17.26 -12.22 11.40
N GLU A 185 -18.39 -12.81 11.77
CA GLU A 185 -18.93 -12.70 13.14
C GLU A 185 -17.93 -13.17 14.21
N GLU A 186 -17.16 -14.20 13.91
CA GLU A 186 -16.19 -14.84 14.83
C GLU A 186 -14.76 -14.27 14.72
N GLY A 187 -14.56 -13.16 13.99
CA GLY A 187 -13.26 -12.49 13.86
C GLY A 187 -12.86 -12.19 12.43
N VAL A 188 -11.62 -12.51 12.06
CA VAL A 188 -11.07 -12.26 10.72
C VAL A 188 -10.50 -13.54 10.10
N ARG A 189 -10.59 -13.62 8.78
CA ARG A 189 -9.95 -14.66 7.95
C ARG A 189 -9.26 -14.00 6.77
N LEU A 190 -8.40 -14.74 6.07
CA LEU A 190 -7.91 -14.26 4.78
C LEU A 190 -9.08 -14.09 3.80
N ALA A 191 -9.08 -12.98 3.07
CA ALA A 191 -10.05 -12.78 2.00
C ALA A 191 -9.83 -13.83 0.91
N SER A 192 -10.92 -14.38 0.36
CA SER A 192 -10.88 -15.46 -0.63
C SER A 192 -10.15 -15.07 -1.92
N ALA A 193 -10.19 -13.79 -2.28
CA ALA A 193 -9.50 -13.21 -3.43
C ALA A 193 -8.01 -12.96 -3.18
N SER A 194 -7.60 -12.75 -1.92
CA SER A 194 -6.26 -12.26 -1.60
C SER A 194 -5.19 -13.30 -1.93
N GLN A 195 -4.30 -12.93 -2.85
CA GLN A 195 -3.07 -13.65 -3.09
C GLN A 195 -2.15 -13.59 -1.87
N ARG A 196 -1.28 -14.59 -1.76
CA ARG A 196 -0.48 -14.85 -0.56
C ARG A 196 0.72 -15.73 -0.87
N LEU A 197 1.89 -15.36 -0.36
CA LEU A 197 3.12 -16.14 -0.46
C LEU A 197 3.81 -16.20 0.90
N PRO A 198 4.03 -17.40 1.49
CA PRO A 198 4.75 -17.51 2.75
C PRO A 198 6.16 -16.94 2.59
N PHE A 199 6.64 -16.25 3.62
CA PHE A 199 8.00 -15.74 3.59
C PHE A 199 8.98 -16.91 3.62
N SER A 200 9.84 -17.00 2.60
CA SER A 200 10.96 -17.94 2.58
C SER A 200 12.27 -17.18 2.76
N SER A 201 13.14 -17.69 3.62
CA SER A 201 14.50 -17.15 3.80
C SER A 201 15.31 -17.19 2.52
N ASP A 202 15.02 -18.13 1.62
CA ASP A 202 15.79 -18.36 0.40
C ASP A 202 15.48 -17.32 -0.68
N THR A 203 14.21 -16.93 -0.80
CA THR A 203 13.77 -15.96 -1.81
C THR A 203 13.71 -14.54 -1.27
N CYS A 204 13.63 -14.36 0.06
CA CYS A 204 13.42 -13.08 0.74
C CYS A 204 12.17 -12.31 0.26
N CYS A 205 11.27 -12.95 -0.50
CA CYS A 205 10.00 -12.38 -0.92
C CYS A 205 8.85 -13.13 -0.25
N GLY A 206 7.79 -12.42 0.10
CA GLY A 206 6.61 -12.97 0.77
C GLY A 206 5.58 -11.88 1.02
N THR A 207 4.34 -12.29 1.30
CA THR A 207 3.31 -11.34 1.73
C THR A 207 3.69 -10.84 3.12
N THR A 208 3.96 -9.54 3.23
CA THR A 208 4.50 -8.95 4.45
C THR A 208 3.47 -8.98 5.57
N VAL A 209 2.21 -8.65 5.24
CA VAL A 209 1.15 -8.48 6.23
C VAL A 209 -0.23 -8.55 5.60
N PHE A 210 -1.25 -8.87 6.41
CA PHE A 210 -2.65 -8.75 6.04
C PHE A 210 -3.37 -7.76 6.94
N THR A 211 -4.33 -7.02 6.41
CA THR A 211 -5.20 -6.14 7.20
C THR A 211 -6.62 -6.16 6.66
N VAL A 212 -7.59 -5.78 7.48
CA VAL A 212 -8.94 -5.48 7.01
C VAL A 212 -8.83 -4.27 6.07
N PRO A 213 -9.38 -4.34 4.84
CA PRO A 213 -9.25 -3.27 3.87
C PRO A 213 -10.18 -2.09 4.19
N GLY A 214 -9.69 -0.87 3.95
CA GLY A 214 -10.56 0.30 3.75
C GLY A 214 -11.08 0.35 2.31
N ASP A 215 -11.73 1.44 1.92
CA ASP A 215 -12.09 1.66 0.51
C ASP A 215 -10.81 1.74 -0.35
N PRO A 216 -10.81 1.21 -1.59
CA PRO A 216 -11.93 0.64 -2.34
C PRO A 216 -12.24 -0.84 -2.02
N GLY A 217 -11.58 -1.44 -1.02
CA GLY A 217 -11.72 -2.85 -0.65
C GLY A 217 -10.57 -3.72 -1.16
N GLU A 218 -10.67 -5.02 -0.92
CA GLU A 218 -9.69 -6.03 -1.37
C GLU A 218 -8.23 -5.67 -1.03
N THR A 219 -7.24 -6.15 -1.80
CA THR A 219 -5.83 -5.87 -1.49
C THR A 219 -5.45 -4.40 -1.74
N SER A 220 -6.17 -3.68 -2.62
CA SER A 220 -5.95 -2.24 -2.85
C SER A 220 -6.26 -1.40 -1.60
N GLY A 221 -7.43 -1.64 -0.98
CA GLY A 221 -7.82 -1.01 0.27
C GLY A 221 -6.94 -1.42 1.44
N ALA A 222 -6.46 -2.67 1.45
CA ALA A 222 -5.52 -3.14 2.47
C ALA A 222 -4.16 -2.43 2.34
N ALA A 223 -3.63 -2.28 1.12
CA ALA A 223 -2.41 -1.50 0.87
C ALA A 223 -2.57 -0.04 1.30
N ALA A 224 -3.73 0.58 1.03
CA ALA A 224 -4.03 1.95 1.46
C ALA A 224 -4.02 2.11 2.99
N VAL A 225 -4.59 1.14 3.72
CA VAL A 225 -4.56 1.10 5.20
C VAL A 225 -3.11 1.10 5.69
N ILE A 226 -2.28 0.18 5.19
CA ILE A 226 -0.88 0.04 5.62
C ILE A 226 -0.03 1.26 5.22
N ALA A 227 -0.28 1.85 4.05
CA ALA A 227 0.36 3.11 3.65
C ALA A 227 0.00 4.24 4.62
N GLY A 228 -1.26 4.33 5.05
CA GLY A 228 -1.70 5.23 6.12
C GLY A 228 -0.97 4.97 7.44
N CYS A 229 -0.87 3.71 7.87
CA CYS A 229 -0.11 3.36 9.07
C CYS A 229 1.35 3.83 8.99
N PHE A 230 2.05 3.62 7.88
CA PHE A 230 3.42 4.13 7.73
C PHE A 230 3.50 5.65 7.69
N ALA A 231 2.57 6.32 7.03
CA ALA A 231 2.49 7.78 7.00
C ALA A 231 2.28 8.38 8.40
N ALA A 232 1.58 7.66 9.27
CA ALA A 232 1.32 8.04 10.65
C ALA A 232 2.46 7.65 11.62
N LEU A 233 3.16 6.55 11.35
CA LEU A 233 4.33 6.12 12.14
C LEU A 233 5.58 6.96 11.85
N ARG A 234 5.81 7.34 10.59
CA ARG A 234 7.04 8.04 10.17
C ARG A 234 7.34 9.31 10.99
N PRO A 235 6.38 10.21 11.27
CA PRO A 235 6.65 11.42 12.04
C PRO A 235 7.02 11.14 13.51
N LEU A 236 6.56 10.01 14.06
CA LEU A 236 6.91 9.57 15.41
C LEU A 236 8.34 9.00 15.48
N PHE A 237 8.88 8.55 14.34
CA PHE A 237 10.21 7.95 14.23
C PHE A 237 10.98 8.52 13.02
N PRO A 238 11.27 9.83 13.00
CA PRO A 238 11.81 10.51 11.81
C PRO A 238 13.20 9.99 11.39
N GLN A 239 13.96 9.43 12.34
CA GLN A 239 15.30 8.87 12.09
C GLN A 239 15.30 7.34 11.90
N ALA A 240 14.13 6.68 11.98
CA ALA A 240 14.06 5.24 11.78
C ALA A 240 14.30 4.89 10.32
N SER A 241 15.12 3.86 10.11
CA SER A 241 15.22 3.22 8.80
C SER A 241 13.88 2.63 8.38
N VAL A 242 13.71 2.42 7.08
CA VAL A 242 12.52 1.75 6.53
C VAL A 242 12.32 0.34 7.10
N THR A 243 13.42 -0.38 7.34
CA THR A 243 13.38 -1.70 8.02
C THR A 243 12.86 -1.57 9.44
N ALA A 244 13.38 -0.61 10.23
CA ALA A 244 12.92 -0.39 11.60
C ALA A 244 11.44 0.01 11.67
N LEU A 245 10.92 0.75 10.68
CA LEU A 245 9.49 1.05 10.59
C LEU A 245 8.65 -0.19 10.27
N VAL A 246 9.11 -1.05 9.36
CA VAL A 246 8.43 -2.33 9.07
C VAL A 246 8.43 -3.22 10.31
N ASP A 247 9.56 -3.35 11.00
CA ASP A 247 9.67 -4.13 12.23
C ASP A 247 8.73 -3.60 13.32
N ARG A 248 8.63 -2.26 13.44
CA ARG A 248 7.72 -1.62 14.38
C ARG A 248 6.25 -1.87 14.03
N LEU A 249 5.87 -1.78 12.76
CA LEU A 249 4.54 -2.18 12.31
C LEU A 249 4.27 -3.64 12.73
N LEU A 250 5.18 -4.56 12.38
CA LEU A 250 5.04 -5.98 12.64
C LEU A 250 5.17 -6.36 14.13
N SER A 251 5.60 -5.45 14.99
CA SER A 251 5.64 -5.68 16.45
C SER A 251 4.23 -5.76 17.07
N ALA A 252 3.24 -5.12 16.43
CA ALA A 252 1.83 -5.17 16.84
C ALA A 252 1.04 -6.28 16.12
N ARG A 253 1.72 -7.21 15.44
CA ARG A 253 1.05 -8.20 14.61
C ARG A 253 0.23 -9.19 15.46
N ARG A 254 -0.93 -9.56 14.92
CA ARG A 254 -1.65 -10.78 15.30
C ARG A 254 -1.39 -11.85 14.24
N GLU A 255 -1.98 -13.01 14.46
CA GLU A 255 -1.85 -14.16 13.57
C GLU A 255 -3.22 -14.66 13.13
N VAL A 256 -3.33 -15.04 11.86
CA VAL A 256 -4.49 -15.76 11.33
C VAL A 256 -4.01 -17.02 10.61
N ARG A 257 -4.80 -18.09 10.72
CA ARG A 257 -4.55 -19.32 9.97
C ARG A 257 -5.39 -19.33 8.69
N ASP A 258 -4.77 -19.74 7.58
CA ASP A 258 -5.52 -20.05 6.37
C ASP A 258 -6.15 -21.45 6.43
N GLU A 259 -6.88 -21.80 5.38
CA GLU A 259 -7.55 -23.09 5.23
C GLU A 259 -6.61 -24.30 5.17
N TYR A 260 -5.29 -24.08 5.01
CA TYR A 260 -4.25 -25.10 4.99
C TYR A 260 -3.42 -25.12 6.28
N GLY A 261 -3.80 -24.31 7.27
CA GLY A 261 -3.14 -24.23 8.58
C GLY A 261 -1.90 -23.34 8.61
N MET A 262 -1.57 -22.66 7.50
CA MET A 262 -0.45 -21.73 7.44
C MET A 262 -0.78 -20.46 8.24
N VAL A 263 0.19 -19.97 8.99
CA VAL A 263 0.05 -18.80 9.85
C VAL A 263 0.52 -17.56 9.11
N TRP A 264 -0.28 -16.50 9.18
CA TRP A 264 -0.03 -15.25 8.48
C TRP A 264 -0.06 -14.06 9.45
N PRO A 265 0.90 -13.12 9.33
CA PRO A 265 0.91 -11.92 10.14
C PRO A 265 -0.22 -10.99 9.71
N THR A 266 -0.99 -10.50 10.69
CA THR A 266 -2.06 -9.52 10.48
C THR A 266 -1.81 -8.27 11.30
N ILE A 267 -2.29 -7.13 10.82
CA ILE A 267 -2.29 -5.87 11.56
C ILE A 267 -3.72 -5.37 11.69
N ASP A 268 -4.10 -5.05 12.93
CA ASP A 268 -5.19 -4.15 13.21
C ASP A 268 -4.57 -2.76 13.48
N PRO A 269 -4.85 -1.74 12.66
CA PRO A 269 -4.32 -0.39 12.89
C PRO A 269 -4.62 0.18 14.28
N GLY A 270 -5.69 -0.28 14.95
CA GLY A 270 -5.99 0.10 16.33
C GLY A 270 -4.91 -0.32 17.33
N ASP A 271 -4.27 -1.48 17.11
CA ASP A 271 -3.24 -2.02 18.01
C ASP A 271 -1.92 -1.25 17.92
N LEU A 272 -1.68 -0.52 16.81
CA LEU A 272 -0.47 0.29 16.63
C LEU A 272 -0.40 1.45 17.63
N LEU A 273 -1.55 1.94 18.10
CA LEU A 273 -1.61 3.00 19.12
C LEU A 273 -1.15 2.49 20.49
N GLU A 274 -1.55 1.27 20.85
CA GLU A 274 -1.22 0.66 22.14
C GLU A 274 0.26 0.25 22.21
N ALA A 275 0.76 -0.38 21.13
CA ALA A 275 2.14 -0.85 21.07
C ALA A 275 3.18 0.28 21.11
N ASN A 276 2.87 1.45 20.51
CA ASN A 276 3.81 2.57 20.44
C ASN A 276 3.79 3.48 21.67
N TRP A 277 2.77 3.42 22.52
CA TRP A 277 2.73 4.14 23.80
C TRP A 277 3.60 3.46 24.87
N HIS A 278 3.69 2.13 24.85
CA HIS A 278 4.49 1.38 25.83
C HIS A 278 5.97 1.22 25.46
N GLY A 279 6.35 1.49 24.22
CA GLY A 279 7.75 1.48 23.75
C GLY A 279 8.53 2.78 23.96
N GLN A 280 7.96 3.77 24.68
CA GLN A 280 8.59 5.05 25.02
C GLN A 280 9.04 5.14 26.51
N ALA A 281 9.13 4.00 27.23
CA ALA A 281 9.70 3.94 28.58
C ALA A 281 11.17 3.50 28.56
#